data_AF-A0A1Y3TNE3-F1
#
_entry.id   AF-A0A1Y3TNE3-F1
#
_cell.length_a   1.000
_cell.length_b   1.000
_cell.length_c   1.000
_cell.angle_alpha   90.00
_cell.angle_beta   90.00
_cell.angle_gamma   90.00
#
_symmetry.space_group_name_H-M   'P 1'
#
loop_
_entity.id
_entity.type
_entity.pdbx_description
1 polymer ?
#
loop_
_entity_poly.entity_id
_entity_poly.type
_entity_poly.pdbx_seq_one_letter_code
_entity_poly.pdbx_strand_id
1 'polypeptide(L)'
;MKKFLKIFLIFMVMISTIYGCYRFYQEKKEEKQLQRIQNQVNEQSKRKIDDELSVIAIGNSNLYSGFNPLQLWHEYKITSFVAAEPSQDPNRAYYILKNVLEFQHPPN
;
A
#
# COMPACT_ATOMS: atom_id res chain seq x y z
N MET A 1 -23.31 14.02 45.71
CA MET A 1 -23.47 12.94 44.71
C MET A 1 -23.98 13.42 43.34
N LYS A 2 -25.15 14.07 43.23
CA LYS A 2 -25.72 14.47 41.92
C LYS A 2 -24.83 15.38 41.06
N LYS A 3 -24.02 16.26 41.67
CA LYS A 3 -23.05 17.13 40.97
C LYS A 3 -21.87 16.34 40.36
N PHE A 4 -21.34 15.37 41.11
CA PHE A 4 -20.30 14.46 40.64
C PHE A 4 -20.79 13.57 39.49
N LEU A 5 -22.04 13.09 39.58
CA LEU A 5 -22.64 12.27 38.52
C LEU A 5 -22.76 13.05 37.19
N LYS A 6 -23.12 14.33 37.24
CA LYS A 6 -23.17 15.19 36.03
C LYS A 6 -21.80 15.40 35.41
N ILE A 7 -20.77 15.62 36.23
CA ILE A 7 -19.39 15.77 35.77
C ILE A 7 -18.91 14.48 35.10
N PHE A 8 -19.18 13.32 35.69
CA PHE A 8 -18.86 12.02 35.11
C PHE A 8 -19.53 11.80 33.74
N LEU A 9 -20.80 12.18 33.61
CA LEU A 9 -21.55 12.10 32.35
C LEU A 9 -20.93 12.95 31.23
N ILE A 10 -20.45 14.15 31.56
CA ILE A 10 -19.77 15.04 30.61
C ILE A 10 -18.46 14.41 30.12
N PHE A 11 -17.67 13.80 31.00
CA PHE A 11 -16.45 13.09 30.60
C PHE A 11 -16.73 11.89 29.68
N MET A 12 -17.79 11.14 29.94
CA MET A 12 -18.21 10.02 29.08
C MET A 12 -18.54 10.48 27.66
N VAL A 13 -19.30 11.58 27.54
CA VAL A 13 -19.62 12.19 26.24
C VAL A 13 -18.34 12.64 25.54
N MET A 14 -17.44 13.31 26.25
CA MET A 14 -16.18 13.83 25.69
C MET A 14 -15.26 12.70 25.17
N ILE A 15 -15.12 11.61 25.92
CA ILE A 15 -14.31 10.45 25.50
C ILE A 15 -14.92 9.80 24.25
N SER A 16 -16.26 9.69 24.20
CA SER A 16 -16.95 9.14 23.03
C SER A 16 -16.73 9.98 21.77
N THR A 17 -16.78 11.31 21.86
CA THR A 17 -16.50 12.19 20.71
C THR A 17 -15.06 12.08 20.26
N ILE A 18 -14.10 11.99 21.19
CA ILE A 18 -12.68 11.80 20.85
C ILE A 18 -12.47 10.48 20.10
N TYR A 19 -13.11 9.39 20.56
CA TYR A 19 -13.00 8.08 19.92
C TYR A 19 -13.60 8.08 18.51
N GLY A 20 -14.73 8.76 18.31
CA GLY A 20 -15.35 8.95 16.99
C GLY A 20 -14.44 9.73 16.03
N CYS A 21 -13.85 10.84 16.48
CA CYS A 21 -12.89 11.61 15.69
C CYS A 21 -11.64 10.80 15.32
N TYR A 22 -11.12 9.98 16.25
CA TYR A 22 -9.98 9.10 16.00
C TYR A 22 -10.28 8.05 14.92
N ARG A 23 -11.45 7.41 14.98
CA ARG A 23 -11.90 6.43 13.98
C ARG A 23 -12.06 7.05 12.59
N PHE A 24 -12.70 8.22 12.51
CA PHE A 24 -12.88 8.95 11.25
C PHE A 24 -11.55 9.39 10.62
N TYR A 25 -10.58 9.81 11.44
CA TYR A 25 -9.24 10.15 10.96
C TYR A 25 -8.49 8.94 10.39
N GLN A 26 -8.61 7.78 11.03
CA GLN A 26 -7.97 6.54 10.57
C GLN A 26 -8.53 6.08 9.22
N GLU A 27 -9.84 6.10 9.04
CA GLU A 27 -10.49 5.68 7.80
C GLU A 27 -10.07 6.57 6.61
N LYS A 28 -10.05 7.89 6.79
CA LYS A 28 -9.53 8.81 5.77
C LYS A 28 -8.05 8.63 5.48
N LYS A 29 -7.26 8.21 6.47
CA LYS A 29 -5.83 7.92 6.29
C LYS A 29 -5.64 6.68 5.43
N GLU A 30 -6.40 5.62 5.68
CA GLU A 30 -6.36 4.37 4.90
C GLU A 30 -6.81 4.60 3.46
N GLU A 31 -7.91 5.30 3.20
CA GLU A 31 -8.37 5.63 1.84
C GLU A 31 -7.31 6.41 1.06
N LYS A 32 -6.69 7.41 1.70
CA LYS A 32 -5.66 8.23 1.07
C LYS A 32 -4.38 7.45 0.82
N GLN A 33 -4.08 6.45 1.65
CA GLN A 33 -2.97 5.53 1.41
C GLN A 33 -3.27 4.58 0.25
N LEU A 34 -4.48 3.99 0.19
CA LEU A 34 -4.92 3.14 -0.91
C LEU A 34 -4.91 3.89 -2.26
N GLN A 35 -5.38 5.14 -2.29
CA GLN A 35 -5.30 5.98 -3.50
C GLN A 35 -3.85 6.26 -3.92
N ARG A 36 -2.93 6.45 -2.97
CA ARG A 36 -1.50 6.61 -3.29
C ARG A 36 -0.90 5.31 -3.85
N ILE A 37 -1.26 4.15 -3.28
CA ILE A 37 -0.87 2.84 -3.83
C ILE A 37 -1.34 2.75 -5.27
N GLN A 38 -2.64 2.99 -5.49
CA GLN A 38 -3.23 2.88 -6.81
C GLN A 38 -2.54 3.80 -7.82
N ASN A 39 -2.32 5.05 -7.46
CA ASN A 39 -1.68 6.02 -8.37
C ASN A 39 -0.22 5.65 -8.65
N GLN A 40 0.55 5.20 -7.66
CA GLN A 40 1.94 4.79 -7.87
C GLN A 40 2.02 3.53 -8.72
N VAL A 41 1.17 2.54 -8.47
CA VAL A 41 1.06 1.34 -9.30
C VAL A 41 0.64 1.72 -10.72
N ASN A 42 -0.35 2.58 -10.91
CA ASN A 42 -0.81 3.02 -12.23
C ASN A 42 0.28 3.78 -13.00
N GLU A 43 1.02 4.65 -12.33
CA GLU A 43 2.13 5.41 -12.92
C GLU A 43 3.34 4.52 -13.25
N GLN A 44 3.55 3.46 -12.48
CA GLN A 44 4.61 2.48 -12.71
C GLN A 44 4.21 1.47 -13.79
N SER A 45 2.95 1.04 -13.82
CA SER A 45 2.39 0.13 -14.79
C SER A 45 2.30 0.78 -16.17
N LYS A 46 1.81 2.01 -16.25
CA LYS A 46 1.70 2.78 -17.50
C LYS A 46 3.05 3.09 -18.16
N ARG A 47 4.16 3.06 -17.40
CA ARG A 47 5.52 3.26 -17.92
C ARG A 47 6.17 1.99 -18.51
N LYS A 48 5.57 0.81 -18.36
CA LYS A 48 6.24 -0.46 -18.65
C LYS A 48 5.41 -1.52 -19.40
N ILE A 49 4.11 -1.28 -19.62
CA ILE A 49 3.20 -2.22 -20.32
C ILE A 49 3.12 -1.90 -21.83
N ASP A 50 4.26 -1.83 -22.51
CA ASP A 50 4.27 -2.04 -23.97
C ASP A 50 4.89 -3.42 -24.31
N ASP A 51 5.63 -4.03 -23.37
CA ASP A 51 6.20 -5.39 -23.48
C ASP A 51 5.74 -6.27 -22.30
N GLU A 52 5.51 -7.56 -22.57
CA GLU A 52 5.13 -8.58 -21.57
C GLU A 52 6.22 -8.70 -20.48
N LEU A 53 5.84 -8.50 -19.22
CA LEU A 53 6.78 -8.54 -18.11
C LEU A 53 6.93 -9.99 -17.62
N SER A 54 8.13 -10.56 -17.72
CA SER A 54 8.35 -11.93 -17.25
C SER A 54 8.40 -12.05 -15.72
N VAL A 55 8.90 -11.02 -15.01
CA VAL A 55 9.06 -11.05 -13.55
C VAL A 55 8.66 -9.73 -12.91
N ILE A 56 7.77 -9.80 -11.91
CA ILE A 56 7.54 -8.70 -10.96
C ILE A 56 8.02 -9.10 -9.57
N ALA A 57 8.84 -8.25 -8.96
CA ALA A 57 9.30 -8.42 -7.59
C ALA A 57 8.62 -7.37 -6.70
N ILE A 58 7.90 -7.81 -5.66
CA ILE A 58 7.16 -6.95 -4.73
C ILE A 58 7.76 -7.09 -3.33
N GLY A 59 8.04 -5.98 -2.64
CA GLY A 59 8.70 -6.04 -1.34
C GLY A 59 8.95 -4.69 -0.70
N ASN A 60 9.82 -4.66 0.31
CA ASN A 60 10.17 -3.46 1.07
C ASN A 60 11.57 -2.96 0.72
N SER A 61 12.19 -2.19 1.62
CA SER A 61 13.56 -1.68 1.47
C SER A 61 14.60 -2.75 1.12
N ASN A 62 14.45 -3.99 1.62
CA ASN A 62 15.39 -5.07 1.34
C ASN A 62 15.35 -5.49 -0.14
N LEU A 63 14.14 -5.52 -0.73
CA LEU A 63 14.00 -5.81 -2.15
C LEU A 63 14.48 -4.63 -3.00
N TYR A 64 14.16 -3.41 -2.57
CA TYR A 64 14.56 -2.18 -3.28
C TYR A 64 16.08 -2.09 -3.44
N SER A 65 16.86 -2.47 -2.42
CA SER A 65 18.33 -2.46 -2.49
C SER A 65 18.93 -3.75 -3.04
N GLY A 66 18.20 -4.87 -2.96
CA GLY A 66 18.71 -6.20 -3.30
C GLY A 66 18.45 -6.67 -4.72
N PHE A 67 17.53 -6.04 -5.47
CA PHE A 67 17.15 -6.50 -6.81
C PHE A 67 17.43 -5.44 -7.87
N ASN A 68 18.18 -5.83 -8.92
CA ASN A 68 18.50 -4.96 -10.04
C ASN A 68 17.88 -5.49 -11.36
N PRO A 69 16.79 -4.88 -11.86
CA PRO A 69 16.16 -5.31 -13.11
C PRO A 69 17.07 -5.22 -14.34
N LEU A 70 18.00 -4.25 -14.35
CA LEU A 70 18.92 -4.07 -15.48
C LEU A 70 19.95 -5.18 -15.53
N GLN A 71 20.33 -5.75 -14.38
CA GLN A 71 21.21 -6.90 -14.33
C GLN A 71 20.52 -8.13 -14.93
N LEU A 72 19.26 -8.40 -14.57
CA LEU A 72 18.47 -9.48 -15.14
C LEU A 72 18.33 -9.36 -16.67
N TRP A 73 18.07 -8.14 -17.16
CA TRP A 73 17.99 -7.88 -18.59
C TRP A 73 19.33 -8.09 -19.29
N HIS A 74 20.41 -7.56 -18.71
CA HIS A 74 21.74 -7.65 -19.30
C HIS A 74 22.20 -9.11 -19.43
N GLU A 75 22.11 -9.87 -18.34
CA GLU A 75 22.62 -11.25 -18.25
C GLU A 75 21.69 -12.29 -18.88
N TYR A 76 20.37 -12.16 -18.70
CA TYR A 76 19.40 -13.21 -19.05
C TYR A 76 18.33 -12.78 -20.06
N LYS A 77 18.31 -11.51 -20.47
CA LYS A 77 17.26 -10.93 -21.33
C LYS A 77 15.85 -11.08 -20.75
N ILE A 78 15.74 -11.16 -19.42
CA ILE A 78 14.46 -11.26 -18.71
C ILE A 78 13.97 -9.85 -18.39
N THR A 79 12.77 -9.50 -18.88
CA THR A 79 12.10 -8.25 -18.51
C THR A 79 11.60 -8.36 -17.08
N SER A 80 12.07 -7.46 -16.21
CA SER A 80 11.71 -7.47 -14.79
C SER A 80 11.38 -6.09 -14.24
N PHE A 81 10.60 -6.03 -13.18
CA PHE A 81 10.18 -4.79 -12.52
C PHE A 81 10.18 -4.96 -11.00
N VAL A 82 10.58 -3.91 -10.27
CA VAL A 82 10.60 -3.89 -8.80
C VAL A 82 9.55 -2.90 -8.32
N ALA A 83 8.53 -3.43 -7.63
CA ALA A 83 7.54 -2.66 -6.88
C ALA A 83 7.88 -2.74 -5.39
N ALA A 84 8.82 -1.89 -4.96
CA ALA A 84 9.27 -1.87 -3.57
C ALA A 84 9.46 -0.45 -3.05
N GLU A 85 9.08 -0.23 -1.78
CA GLU A 85 9.23 1.03 -1.08
C GLU A 85 9.85 0.84 0.31
N PRO A 86 10.53 1.86 0.87
CA PRO A 86 11.01 1.83 2.24
C PRO A 86 9.88 1.52 3.23
N SER A 87 10.11 0.55 4.11
CA SER A 87 9.14 0.13 5.14
C SER A 87 7.75 -0.26 4.61
N GLN A 88 7.65 -0.71 3.35
CA GLN A 88 6.39 -1.23 2.80
C GLN A 88 5.86 -2.39 3.63
N ASP A 89 4.59 -2.29 4.03
CA ASP A 89 3.90 -3.32 4.80
C ASP A 89 3.26 -4.40 3.90
N PRO A 90 2.93 -5.58 4.47
CA PRO A 90 2.32 -6.68 3.70
C PRO A 90 0.95 -6.36 3.07
N ASN A 91 0.13 -5.49 3.66
CA ASN A 91 -1.17 -5.14 3.07
C ASN A 91 -0.96 -4.35 1.79
N ARG A 92 0.01 -3.43 1.79
CA ARG A 92 0.41 -2.69 0.58
C ARG A 92 0.94 -3.62 -0.50
N ALA A 93 1.79 -4.60 -0.13
CA ALA A 93 2.26 -5.62 -1.06
C ALA A 93 1.09 -6.44 -1.67
N TYR A 94 0.09 -6.80 -0.87
CA TYR A 94 -1.11 -7.50 -1.33
C TYR A 94 -1.89 -6.69 -2.39
N TYR A 95 -2.14 -5.40 -2.14
CA TYR A 95 -2.86 -4.56 -3.12
C TYR A 95 -2.08 -4.32 -4.41
N ILE A 96 -0.74 -4.20 -4.31
CA ILE A 96 0.12 -4.13 -5.51
C ILE A 96 -0.04 -5.41 -6.34
N LEU A 97 0.06 -6.59 -5.71
CA LEU A 97 -0.10 -7.87 -6.40
C LEU A 97 -1.49 -8.00 -7.03
N LYS A 98 -2.54 -7.68 -6.27
CA LYS A 98 -3.93 -7.72 -6.74
C LYS A 98 -4.11 -6.87 -8.01
N ASN A 99 -3.57 -5.65 -8.03
CA ASN A 99 -3.69 -4.74 -9.16
C ASN A 99 -2.86 -5.20 -10.36
N VAL A 100 -1.67 -5.78 -10.14
CA VAL A 100 -0.84 -6.30 -11.23
C VAL A 100 -1.54 -7.44 -11.95
N LEU A 101 -2.20 -8.32 -11.19
CA LEU A 101 -2.97 -9.44 -11.73
C LEU A 101 -4.19 -9.03 -12.56
N GLU A 102 -4.59 -7.76 -12.58
CA GLU A 102 -5.66 -7.26 -13.46
C GLU A 102 -5.18 -7.09 -14.92
N PHE A 103 -3.86 -6.98 -15.15
CA PHE A 103 -3.29 -6.67 -16.47
C PHE A 103 -2.15 -7.62 -16.88
N GLN A 104 -1.53 -8.31 -15.92
CA GLN A 104 -0.46 -9.27 -16.13
C GLN A 104 -0.92 -10.62 -15.59
N HIS A 105 -1.00 -11.62 -16.47
CA HIS A 105 -1.45 -12.95 -16.09
C HIS A 105 -0.23 -13.86 -15.96
N PRO A 106 -0.09 -14.61 -14.86
CA PRO A 106 0.89 -15.68 -14.83
C PRO A 106 0.58 -16.67 -15.95
N PRO A 107 1.61 -17.29 -16.58
CA PRO A 107 1.38 -18.35 -17.55
C PRO A 107 0.58 -19.49 -16.90
N ASN A 108 -0.43 -19.99 -17.62
CA ASN A 108 -1.27 -21.12 -17.19
C ASN A 108 -0.47 -22.39 -16.92
#